data_AF-A0A837IFD2-F1
#
_entry.id   AF-A0A837IFD2-F1
#
_cell.length_a   1.000
_cell.length_b   1.000
_cell.length_c   1.000
_cell.angle_alpha   90.00
_cell.angle_beta   90.00
_cell.angle_gamma   90.00
#
_symmetry.space_group_name_H-M   'P 1'
#
loop_
_entity.id
_entity.type
_entity.pdbx_description
1 polymer ?
#
loop_
_entity_poly.entity_id
_entity_poly.type
_entity_poly.pdbx_seq_one_letter_code
_entity_poly.pdbx_strand_id
1 'polypeptide(L)'
;MAERLSQGLAEKLSNQGEKDFALACLEVGCEVYYQIPVGDSKIDFYVVNPKANTGGKLVEVTMEKRTDLRKRYIQRGRGGQKKRVINATGLRKQRQMDNMKQSGYRWTMLFSEEVSNLRKR
;
A
#
# COMPACT_ATOMS: atom_id res chain seq x y z
N MET A 1 -1.51 -10.81 -14.17
CA MET A 1 -1.86 -11.95 -13.29
C MET A 1 -1.16 -11.71 -11.97
N ALA A 2 -1.87 -11.76 -10.84
CA ALA A 2 -1.27 -11.59 -9.52
C ALA A 2 -0.55 -12.87 -9.11
N GLU A 3 0.69 -12.76 -8.61
CA GLU A 3 1.49 -13.92 -8.21
C GLU A 3 1.33 -14.16 -6.71
N ARG A 4 1.01 -15.40 -6.30
CA ARG A 4 1.01 -15.77 -4.88
C ARG A 4 2.45 -15.83 -4.40
N LEU A 5 2.79 -15.02 -3.40
CA LEU A 5 4.12 -15.01 -2.82
C LEU A 5 4.33 -16.23 -1.94
N SER A 6 5.45 -16.91 -2.19
CA SER A 6 6.10 -17.79 -1.20
C SER A 6 7.11 -16.99 -0.38
N GLN A 7 7.58 -17.55 0.73
CA GLN A 7 8.60 -16.92 1.57
C GLN A 7 9.87 -16.56 0.77
N GLY A 8 10.35 -17.50 -0.06
CA GLY A 8 11.53 -17.27 -0.92
C GLY A 8 11.31 -16.23 -2.04
N LEU A 9 10.07 -16.00 -2.47
CA LEU A 9 9.75 -14.91 -3.41
C LEU A 9 9.63 -13.57 -2.68
N ALA A 10 9.05 -13.55 -1.49
CA ALA A 10 8.96 -12.35 -0.65
C ALA A 10 10.35 -11.81 -0.28
N GLU A 11 11.33 -12.69 -0.02
CA GLU A 11 12.71 -12.28 0.28
C GLU A 11 13.43 -11.57 -0.87
N LYS A 12 12.99 -11.80 -2.11
CA LYS A 12 13.56 -11.23 -3.34
C LYS A 12 12.94 -9.89 -3.72
N LEU A 13 11.94 -9.41 -2.98
CA LEU A 13 11.35 -8.08 -3.21
C LEU A 13 12.41 -6.99 -3.00
N SER A 14 12.49 -6.06 -3.95
CA SER A 14 13.50 -4.99 -3.97
C SER A 14 13.18 -3.87 -2.98
N ASN A 15 11.89 -3.62 -2.72
CA ASN A 15 11.45 -2.66 -1.72
C ASN A 15 11.46 -3.31 -0.33
N GLN A 16 12.29 -2.78 0.57
CA GLN A 16 12.44 -3.32 1.91
C GLN A 16 11.12 -3.34 2.70
N GLY A 17 10.25 -2.34 2.52
CA GLY A 17 8.97 -2.30 3.21
C GLY A 17 7.98 -3.34 2.72
N GLU A 18 7.95 -3.56 1.40
CA GLU A 18 7.16 -4.63 0.76
C GLU A 18 7.65 -6.01 1.24
N LYS A 19 8.97 -6.20 1.28
CA LYS A 19 9.60 -7.42 1.83
C LYS A 19 9.20 -7.69 3.28
N ASP A 20 9.42 -6.71 4.17
CA ASP A 20 9.13 -6.86 5.59
C ASP A 20 7.63 -7.15 5.83
N PHE A 21 6.74 -6.47 5.10
CA PHE A 21 5.29 -6.71 5.20
C PHE A 21 4.89 -8.11 4.69
N ALA A 22 5.40 -8.52 3.53
CA ALA A 22 5.08 -9.81 2.94
C ALA A 22 5.53 -10.97 3.83
N LEU A 23 6.75 -10.90 4.38
CA LEU A 23 7.28 -11.92 5.29
C LEU A 23 6.45 -12.02 6.57
N ALA A 24 6.13 -10.88 7.21
CA ALA A 24 5.30 -10.87 8.41
C ALA A 24 3.90 -11.48 8.16
N CYS A 25 3.30 -11.21 6.99
CA CYS A 25 2.01 -11.82 6.63
C CYS A 25 2.11 -13.34 6.44
N LEU A 26 3.17 -13.81 5.78
CA LEU A 26 3.41 -15.23 5.55
C LEU A 26 3.67 -15.99 6.86
N GLU A 27 4.41 -15.40 7.81
CA GLU A 27 4.68 -15.97 9.14
C GLU A 27 3.40 -16.21 9.94
N VAL A 28 2.43 -15.29 9.83
CA VAL A 28 1.10 -15.43 10.48
C VAL A 28 0.20 -16.46 9.77
N GLY A 29 0.63 -16.94 8.59
CA GLY A 29 -0.11 -17.90 7.77
C GLY A 29 -1.15 -17.27 6.85
N CYS A 30 -1.00 -15.98 6.52
CA CYS A 30 -1.82 -15.33 5.51
C CYS A 30 -1.37 -15.73 4.10
N GLU A 31 -2.30 -15.79 3.17
CA GLU A 31 -1.98 -15.84 1.75
C GLU A 31 -1.73 -14.43 1.23
N VAL A 32 -0.60 -14.24 0.57
CA VAL A 32 -0.17 -12.94 0.04
C VAL A 32 -0.04 -13.05 -1.46
N TYR A 33 -0.71 -12.16 -2.19
CA TYR A 33 -0.65 -12.04 -3.64
C TYR A 33 -0.01 -10.69 -3.98
N TYR A 34 0.93 -10.65 -4.92
CA TYR A 34 1.73 -9.46 -5.25
C TYR A 34 1.35 -8.86 -6.62
N GLN A 35 1.44 -7.54 -6.75
CA GLN A 35 1.15 -6.75 -7.96
C GLN A 35 -0.25 -7.00 -8.53
N ILE A 36 -1.27 -6.71 -7.72
CA ILE A 36 -2.68 -6.91 -8.07
C ILE A 36 -3.13 -5.84 -9.07
N PRO A 37 -3.56 -6.22 -10.29
CA PRO A 37 -4.11 -5.26 -11.23
C PRO A 37 -5.47 -4.76 -10.73
N VAL A 38 -5.63 -3.44 -10.63
CA VAL A 38 -6.89 -2.77 -10.32
C VAL A 38 -7.08 -1.61 -11.27
N GLY A 39 -7.95 -1.81 -12.27
CA GLY A 39 -8.09 -0.90 -13.41
C GLY A 39 -6.76 -0.74 -14.15
N ASP A 40 -6.36 0.51 -14.41
CA ASP A 40 -5.11 0.85 -15.09
C ASP A 40 -3.90 0.93 -14.14
N SER A 41 -4.02 0.38 -12.92
CA SER A 41 -2.97 0.46 -11.90
C SER A 41 -2.70 -0.90 -11.24
N LYS A 42 -1.62 -0.96 -10.47
CA LYS A 42 -1.24 -2.12 -9.68
C LYS A 42 -1.17 -1.73 -8.21
N ILE A 43 -1.69 -2.61 -7.35
CA ILE A 43 -1.53 -2.55 -5.89
C ILE A 43 -0.45 -3.53 -5.51
N ASP A 44 0.35 -3.18 -4.51
CA ASP A 44 1.44 -4.04 -4.06
C ASP A 44 0.91 -5.41 -3.62
N PHE A 45 -0.10 -5.46 -2.74
CA PHE A 45 -0.57 -6.73 -2.17
C PHE A 45 -2.09 -6.90 -2.13
N TYR A 46 -2.53 -8.16 -2.25
CA TYR A 46 -3.80 -8.64 -1.72
C TYR A 46 -3.50 -9.72 -0.68
N VAL A 47 -4.00 -9.53 0.54
CA VAL A 47 -3.75 -10.43 1.66
C VAL A 47 -5.05 -11.09 2.08
N VAL A 48 -5.07 -12.41 2.14
CA VAL A 48 -6.18 -13.21 2.63
C VAL A 48 -5.72 -13.91 3.90
N ASN A 49 -6.41 -13.68 5.01
CA ASN A 49 -6.19 -14.48 6.20
C ASN A 49 -7.23 -15.62 6.20
N PRO A 50 -6.83 -16.87 5.91
CA PRO A 50 -7.78 -17.99 5.84
C PRO A 50 -8.44 -18.30 7.20
N LYS A 51 -7.83 -17.85 8.31
CA LYS A 51 -8.38 -18.03 9.67
C LYS A 51 -9.39 -16.94 10.04
N ALA A 52 -9.37 -15.79 9.35
CA ALA A 52 -10.31 -14.71 9.58
C ALA A 52 -11.35 -14.73 8.46
N ASN A 53 -12.62 -14.99 8.80
CA ASN A 53 -13.73 -15.01 7.83
C ASN A 53 -14.13 -13.60 7.33
N THR A 54 -13.14 -12.74 7.10
CA THR A 54 -13.28 -11.30 6.82
C THR A 54 -13.08 -10.95 5.35
N GLY A 55 -12.85 -11.96 4.49
CA GLY A 55 -12.40 -11.79 3.12
C GLY A 55 -10.94 -11.31 3.04
N GLY A 56 -10.46 -11.11 1.82
CA GLY A 56 -9.14 -10.53 1.59
C GLY A 56 -9.13 -9.01 1.60
N LYS A 57 -7.94 -8.45 1.76
CA LYS A 57 -7.70 -7.02 1.90
C LYS A 57 -6.59 -6.57 0.95
N LEU A 58 -6.85 -5.50 0.22
CA LEU A 58 -5.84 -4.84 -0.61
C LEU A 58 -4.94 -3.97 0.25
N VAL A 59 -3.63 -4.11 0.08
CA VAL A 59 -2.62 -3.38 0.85
C VAL A 59 -1.58 -2.76 -0.07
N GLU A 60 -1.39 -1.46 0.06
CA GLU A 60 -0.31 -0.73 -0.61
C GLU A 60 0.72 -0.28 0.43
N VAL A 61 2.00 -0.48 0.13
CA VAL A 61 3.10 -0.21 1.07
C VAL A 61 3.91 0.97 0.56
N THR A 62 4.10 1.96 1.43
CA THR A 62 4.94 3.12 1.12
C THR A 62 5.99 3.32 2.19
N MET A 63 7.25 3.49 1.76
CA MET A 63 8.37 3.85 2.63
C MET A 63 8.41 5.34 2.97
N GLU A 64 7.36 6.07 2.58
CA GLU A 64 7.19 7.48 2.93
C GLU A 64 6.51 7.63 4.29
N LYS A 65 6.86 8.69 5.02
CA LYS A 65 6.12 9.09 6.22
C LYS A 65 4.79 9.72 5.83
N ARG A 66 3.76 9.50 6.65
CA ARG A 66 2.42 10.08 6.43
C ARG A 66 2.45 11.62 6.39
N THR A 67 3.32 12.23 7.19
CA THR A 67 3.51 13.68 7.25
C THR A 67 4.14 14.25 5.98
N ASP A 68 5.13 13.56 5.41
CA ASP A 68 5.84 14.00 4.20
C ASP A 68 4.99 13.80 2.94
N LEU A 69 4.19 12.74 2.92
CA LEU A 69 3.15 12.56 1.93
C LEU A 69 2.17 13.75 1.98
N ARG A 70 1.63 14.09 3.16
CA ARG A 70 0.72 15.24 3.33
C ARG A 70 1.33 16.58 2.91
N LYS A 71 2.63 16.80 3.16
CA LYS A 71 3.33 18.03 2.74
C LYS A 71 3.45 18.13 1.22
N ARG A 72 3.75 17.04 0.52
CA ARG A 72 3.78 17.02 -0.96
C ARG A 72 2.43 17.26 -1.59
N TYR A 73 1.34 16.83 -0.94
CA TYR A 73 -0.02 17.14 -1.38
C TYR A 73 -0.44 18.60 -1.12
N ILE A 74 0.29 19.34 -0.28
CA ILE A 74 -0.07 20.71 0.15
C ILE A 74 1.14 21.63 -0.07
N GLN A 75 1.42 21.99 -1.32
CA GLN A 75 2.24 23.19 -1.56
C GLN A 75 1.34 24.42 -1.33
N ARG A 76 1.50 25.08 -0.18
CA ARG A 76 0.79 26.34 0.11
C ARG A 76 1.21 27.37 -0.95
N GLY A 77 0.29 27.75 -1.82
CA GLY A 77 0.49 28.91 -2.70
C GLY A 77 0.79 30.15 -1.86
N ARG A 78 1.76 30.98 -2.27
CA ARG A 78 1.92 32.33 -1.71
C ARG A 78 0.66 33.12 -2.07
N GLY A 79 -0.09 33.52 -1.04
CA GLY A 79 -1.32 34.31 -1.15
C GLY A 79 -2.59 33.47 -1.20
N GLY A 80 -3.26 33.32 -0.04
CA GLY A 80 -4.71 33.06 0.15
C GLY A 80 -5.36 31.80 -0.42
N GLN A 81 -4.94 31.30 -1.58
CA GLN A 81 -5.53 30.15 -2.26
C GLN A 81 -4.60 28.94 -2.14
N LYS A 82 -5.02 27.95 -1.35
CA LYS A 82 -4.39 26.63 -1.28
C LYS A 82 -4.55 25.92 -2.64
N LYS A 83 -3.64 26.15 -3.58
CA LYS A 83 -3.54 25.32 -4.79
C LYS A 83 -2.98 23.94 -4.39
N ARG A 84 -3.79 22.89 -4.51
CA ARG A 84 -3.31 21.49 -4.40
C ARG A 84 -2.47 21.18 -5.64
N VAL A 85 -1.18 21.47 -5.60
CA VAL A 85 -0.26 20.99 -6.64
C VAL A 85 0.04 19.54 -6.30
N ILE A 86 -0.64 18.63 -6.98
CA ILE A 86 -0.35 17.21 -6.86
C ILE A 86 0.67 16.86 -7.94
N ASN A 87 1.88 16.45 -7.56
CA ASN A 87 2.84 15.89 -8.53
C ASN A 87 2.20 14.67 -9.23
N ALA A 88 2.61 14.35 -10.47
CA ALA A 88 1.96 13.31 -11.27
C ALA A 88 1.80 11.97 -10.52
N THR A 89 2.81 11.60 -9.72
CA THR A 89 2.80 10.42 -8.85
C THR A 89 1.76 10.49 -7.74
N GLY A 90 1.66 11.62 -7.04
CA GLY A 90 0.63 11.83 -6.02
C GLY A 90 -0.77 11.89 -6.62
N LEU A 91 -0.92 12.42 -7.84
CA LEU A 91 -2.22 12.55 -8.50
C LEU A 91 -2.73 11.18 -8.92
N ARG A 92 -1.81 10.35 -9.43
CA ARG A 92 -2.07 8.93 -9.71
C ARG A 92 -2.48 8.19 -8.45
N LYS A 93 -1.70 8.30 -7.36
CA LYS A 93 -2.03 7.65 -6.08
C LYS A 93 -3.37 8.13 -5.52
N GLN A 94 -3.69 9.42 -5.64
CA GLN A 94 -4.97 9.95 -5.18
C GLN A 94 -6.15 9.43 -6.01
N ARG A 95 -6.04 9.43 -7.35
CA ARG A 95 -7.06 8.81 -8.22
C ARG A 95 -7.24 7.33 -7.91
N GLN A 96 -6.16 6.64 -7.60
CA GLN A 96 -6.19 5.24 -7.17
C GLN A 96 -6.91 5.09 -5.82
N MET A 97 -6.65 5.96 -4.84
CA MET A 97 -7.42 6.00 -3.57
C MET A 97 -8.90 6.23 -3.80
N ASP A 98 -9.26 7.15 -4.69
CA ASP A 98 -10.64 7.54 -4.94
C ASP A 98 -11.40 6.45 -5.71
N ASN A 99 -10.79 5.86 -6.76
CA ASN A 99 -11.36 4.73 -7.50
C ASN A 99 -11.57 3.52 -6.60
N MET A 100 -10.67 3.26 -5.66
CA MET A 100 -10.80 2.10 -4.77
C MET A 100 -11.76 2.29 -3.61
N LYS A 101 -11.96 3.53 -3.15
CA LYS A 101 -13.08 3.83 -2.23
C LYS A 101 -14.43 3.56 -2.90
N GLN A 102 -14.53 3.77 -4.20
CA GLN A 102 -15.75 3.52 -4.98
C GLN A 102 -15.95 2.04 -5.33
N SER A 103 -14.88 1.24 -5.39
CA SER A 103 -14.95 -0.16 -5.82
C SER A 103 -15.43 -1.15 -4.75
N GLY A 104 -15.78 -0.68 -3.54
CA GLY A 104 -16.27 -1.53 -2.44
C GLY A 104 -15.24 -2.48 -1.82
N TYR A 105 -13.98 -2.47 -2.30
CA TYR A 105 -12.93 -3.33 -1.78
C TYR A 105 -12.39 -2.82 -0.43
N ARG A 106 -12.11 -3.75 0.50
CA ARG A 106 -11.39 -3.42 1.74
C ARG A 106 -9.92 -3.18 1.41
N TRP A 107 -9.49 -1.94 1.64
CA TRP A 107 -8.17 -1.43 1.28
C TRP A 107 -7.44 -0.90 2.52
N THR A 108 -6.11 -0.85 2.53
CA THR A 108 -5.31 -0.01 3.45
C THR A 108 -3.97 0.36 2.82
N MET A 109 -3.46 1.55 3.14
CA MET A 109 -2.09 1.96 2.83
C MET A 109 -1.25 1.92 4.10
N LEU A 110 -0.14 1.18 4.06
CA LEU A 110 0.83 1.10 5.14
C LEU A 110 2.01 2.04 4.89
N PHE A 111 2.26 2.91 5.85
CA PHE A 111 3.37 3.86 5.85
C PHE A 111 4.61 3.28 6.51
N SER A 112 5.77 3.90 6.27
CA SER A 112 7.06 3.43 6.81
C SER A 112 7.04 3.18 8.32
N GLU A 113 6.29 4.01 9.05
CA GLU A 113 6.14 3.95 10.50
C GLU A 113 5.35 2.69 10.92
N GLU A 114 4.34 2.30 10.15
CA GLU A 114 3.53 1.11 10.40
C GLU A 114 4.29 -0.16 10.04
N VAL A 115 5.05 -0.14 8.95
CA VAL A 115 5.91 -1.26 8.52
C VAL A 115 7.05 -1.50 9.52
N SER A 116 7.68 -0.44 10.03
CA SER A 116 8.77 -0.56 11.01
C SER A 116 8.33 -1.21 12.32
N ASN A 117 7.05 -1.07 12.68
CA ASN A 117 6.50 -1.71 13.89
C ASN A 117 6.25 -3.21 13.71
N LEU A 118 6.10 -3.70 12.47
CA LEU A 118 5.97 -5.13 12.19
C LEU A 118 7.24 -5.91 12.51
N ARG A 119 8.42 -5.28 12.40
CA ARG A 119 9.74 -5.88 12.71
C ARG A 119 10.05 -6.04 14.20
N LYS A 120 9.29 -5.38 15.09
CA LYS A 120 9.60 -5.34 16.54
C LYS A 120 8.80 -6.36 17.36
N ARG A 121 7.97 -7.17 16.70
CA ARG A 121 7.24 -8.28 17.29
C ARG A 121 7.85 -9.58 16.81
#